data_AF-A0A9N9S6X0-F1
#
_entry.id   AF-A0A9N9S6X0-F1
#
_cell.length_a   1.000
_cell.length_b   1.000
_cell.length_c   1.000
_cell.angle_alpha   90.00
_cell.angle_beta   90.00
_cell.angle_gamma   90.00
#
_symmetry.space_group_name_H-M   'P 1'
#
loop_
_entity.id
_entity.type
_entity.pdbx_description
1 polymer ?
#
loop_
_entity_poly.entity_id
_entity_poly.type
_entity_poly.pdbx_seq_one_letter_code
_entity_poly.pdbx_strand_id
1 'polypeptide(L)'
;MKVAVVLLICCMLSIKPSSQISIECIFGGNYQFHQLNYIYHCETRTIMNIISPDNATITKVTGTALYRRTNDEVLGFVSWKEGKSIQYFPQGIDKFFKNLQMIYVEKGRLKEIHQADLKPFAKLISLSLENNDIENIEDGLFDFNEKLEILWINYNKIMTVGSKVFENLPKMHSLYLKSNPCVDMEAYSNPSLVKMIIAFTTENCDDPKYIELRKKITSLEVDLKKSNFESSKAILEKFQDFEKKLDDSRIEHFEALRNNLELLHDKTDNMADKHNYWLIFFLGSFGFLFVLVIAVAAVVAFRRNGGQVPYFS
;
A
#
# COMPACT_ATOMS: atom_id res chain seq x y z
N MET A 1 15.93 -47.31 35.73
CA MET A 1 15.70 -47.01 34.29
C MET A 1 15.29 -45.55 34.18
N LYS A 2 16.19 -44.67 33.73
CA LYS A 2 15.92 -43.24 33.50
C LYS A 2 15.29 -43.11 32.10
N VAL A 3 14.07 -42.57 32.00
CA VAL A 3 13.47 -42.19 30.72
C VAL A 3 13.61 -40.68 30.60
N ALA A 4 14.49 -40.26 29.68
CA ALA A 4 14.70 -38.87 29.33
C ALA A 4 13.53 -38.37 28.48
N VAL A 5 12.83 -37.33 28.93
CA VAL A 5 11.88 -36.58 28.12
C VAL A 5 12.67 -35.55 27.34
N VAL A 6 12.93 -35.82 26.06
CA VAL A 6 13.46 -34.84 25.12
C VAL A 6 12.31 -33.93 24.72
N LEU A 7 12.24 -32.73 25.31
CA LEU A 7 11.40 -31.65 24.82
C LEU A 7 12.06 -31.05 23.58
N LEU A 8 11.64 -31.53 22.41
CA LEU A 8 11.89 -30.86 21.13
C LEU A 8 11.08 -29.56 21.13
N ILE A 9 11.76 -28.44 21.41
CA ILE A 9 11.26 -27.11 21.10
C ILE A 9 11.28 -26.99 19.58
N CYS A 10 10.17 -27.36 18.95
CA CYS A 10 9.95 -27.07 17.54
C CYS A 10 9.69 -25.56 17.45
N CYS A 11 10.74 -24.79 17.12
CA CYS A 11 10.57 -23.41 16.66
C CYS A 11 9.63 -23.46 15.45
N MET A 12 8.37 -23.08 15.67
CA MET A 12 7.44 -22.66 14.63
C MET A 12 7.96 -21.33 14.07
N LEU A 13 9.07 -21.36 13.35
CA LEU A 13 9.29 -20.40 12.28
C LEU A 13 8.23 -20.73 11.25
N SER A 14 7.06 -20.09 11.36
CA SER A 14 6.11 -20.01 10.26
C SER A 14 6.80 -19.28 9.11
N ILE A 15 7.52 -20.05 8.28
CA ILE A 15 7.92 -19.61 6.96
C ILE A 15 6.61 -19.41 6.21
N LYS A 16 6.08 -18.17 6.21
CA LYS A 16 4.99 -17.81 5.32
C LYS A 16 5.47 -18.10 3.89
N PRO A 17 4.73 -18.89 3.09
CA PRO A 17 5.12 -19.11 1.72
C PRO A 17 5.14 -17.75 0.99
N SER A 18 6.30 -17.38 0.43
CA SER A 18 6.38 -16.19 -0.42
C SER A 18 5.36 -16.35 -1.54
N SER A 19 4.42 -15.43 -1.67
CA SER A 19 3.42 -15.52 -2.72
C SER A 19 4.11 -15.21 -4.05
N GLN A 20 4.16 -16.20 -4.93
CA GLN A 20 4.79 -16.04 -6.24
C GLN A 20 3.88 -15.17 -7.12
N ILE A 21 4.39 -14.03 -7.59
CA ILE A 21 3.63 -13.12 -8.45
C ILE A 21 3.96 -13.39 -9.92
N SER A 22 2.92 -13.65 -10.71
CA SER A 22 3.02 -13.72 -12.17
C SER A 22 2.40 -12.45 -12.76
N ILE A 23 3.12 -11.79 -13.66
CA ILE A 23 2.61 -10.65 -14.41
C ILE A 23 2.45 -11.01 -15.88
N GLU A 24 1.37 -10.54 -16.51
CA GLU A 24 1.20 -10.56 -17.96
C GLU A 24 1.54 -9.17 -18.53
N CYS A 25 2.48 -9.13 -19.46
CA CYS A 25 2.90 -7.94 -20.18
C CYS A 25 2.21 -7.82 -21.54
N ILE A 26 1.73 -6.62 -21.87
CA ILE A 26 1.65 -6.13 -23.25
C ILE A 26 3.02 -5.56 -23.58
N PHE A 27 3.66 -6.13 -24.60
CA PHE A 27 4.90 -5.56 -25.11
C PHE A 27 4.60 -4.51 -26.16
N GLY A 28 5.15 -3.31 -25.98
CA GLY A 28 4.97 -2.18 -26.88
C GLY A 28 6.30 -1.61 -27.33
N GLY A 29 6.33 -1.03 -28.54
CA GLY A 29 7.51 -0.36 -29.10
C GLY A 29 7.32 1.14 -29.29
N ASN A 30 6.10 1.65 -29.15
CA ASN A 30 5.74 3.02 -29.56
C ASN A 30 5.36 3.94 -28.37
N TYR A 31 5.97 3.73 -27.21
CA TYR A 31 5.74 4.63 -26.08
C TYR A 31 6.64 5.84 -26.20
N GLN A 32 6.08 7.01 -26.52
CA GLN A 32 6.79 8.29 -26.44
C GLN A 32 6.47 8.94 -25.10
N PHE A 33 7.48 9.07 -24.23
CA PHE A 33 7.37 9.90 -23.05
C PHE A 33 8.73 10.56 -22.77
N HIS A 34 8.74 11.89 -22.81
CA HIS A 34 9.84 12.83 -22.53
C HIS A 34 11.27 12.36 -22.86
N GLN A 35 11.83 12.90 -23.96
CA GLN A 35 13.22 12.77 -24.45
C GLN A 35 13.75 11.35 -24.72
N LEU A 36 13.14 10.30 -24.19
CA LEU A 36 13.41 8.92 -24.58
C LEU A 36 12.67 8.63 -25.88
N ASN A 37 13.44 8.24 -26.90
CA ASN A 37 12.90 7.66 -28.13
C ASN A 37 11.98 6.48 -27.80
N TYR A 38 11.15 6.08 -28.76
CA TYR A 38 10.37 4.85 -28.74
C TYR A 38 11.10 3.66 -28.11
N ILE A 39 10.80 3.36 -26.84
CA ILE A 39 11.42 2.25 -26.12
C ILE A 39 10.57 1.00 -26.21
N TYR A 40 11.26 -0.14 -26.26
CA TYR A 40 10.62 -1.43 -26.04
C TYR A 40 10.28 -1.57 -24.57
N HIS A 41 9.02 -1.76 -24.25
CA HIS A 41 8.55 -1.80 -22.86
C HIS A 41 7.59 -2.97 -22.62
N CYS A 42 7.49 -3.38 -21.36
CA CYS A 42 6.39 -4.17 -20.83
C CYS A 42 5.42 -3.23 -20.10
N GLU A 43 4.15 -3.27 -20.51
CA GLU A 43 3.03 -2.70 -19.77
C GLU A 43 2.22 -3.83 -19.13
N THR A 44 1.97 -3.78 -17.83
CA THR A 44 1.25 -4.87 -17.14
C THR A 44 -0.25 -4.86 -17.47
N ARG A 45 -0.76 -5.97 -18.01
CA ARG A 45 -2.22 -6.24 -18.16
C ARG A 45 -2.87 -6.65 -16.86
N THR A 46 -2.15 -7.47 -16.10
CA THR A 46 -2.67 -8.04 -14.86
C THR A 46 -2.69 -7.00 -13.76
N ILE A 47 -3.71 -7.03 -12.91
CA ILE A 47 -3.71 -6.27 -11.66
C ILE A 47 -2.63 -6.88 -10.77
N MET A 48 -1.54 -6.13 -10.55
CA MET A 48 -0.60 -6.50 -9.50
C MET A 48 -1.25 -6.24 -8.14
N ASN A 49 -1.22 -7.23 -7.26
CA ASN A 49 -1.70 -7.11 -5.89
C ASN A 49 -0.54 -7.41 -4.95
N ILE A 50 0.12 -6.34 -4.50
CA ILE A 50 1.33 -6.38 -3.69
C ILE A 50 0.99 -5.73 -2.36
N ILE A 51 0.54 -6.54 -1.41
CA ILE A 51 0.01 -6.08 -0.11
C ILE A 51 0.94 -6.38 1.07
N SER A 52 2.10 -6.99 0.81
CA SER A 52 3.12 -7.28 1.82
C SER A 52 4.49 -7.41 1.16
N PRO A 53 5.58 -6.91 1.79
CA PRO A 53 6.93 -6.99 1.23
C PRO A 53 7.45 -8.44 1.26
N ASP A 54 7.12 -9.22 2.30
CA ASP A 54 7.64 -10.57 2.52
C ASP A 54 7.08 -11.63 1.55
N ASN A 55 5.98 -11.30 0.87
CA ASN A 55 5.20 -12.26 0.10
C ASN A 55 5.11 -11.91 -1.37
N ALA A 56 5.88 -10.95 -1.90
CA ALA A 56 5.61 -10.43 -3.23
C ALA A 56 6.88 -10.18 -4.05
N THR A 57 7.43 -11.26 -4.62
CA THR A 57 8.41 -11.13 -5.70
C THR A 57 7.80 -11.65 -6.98
N ILE A 58 8.02 -10.92 -8.08
CA ILE A 58 7.64 -11.38 -9.40
C ILE A 58 8.56 -12.55 -9.77
N THR A 59 7.96 -13.71 -10.01
CA THR A 59 8.65 -14.95 -10.36
C THR A 59 8.33 -15.44 -11.76
N LYS A 60 7.36 -14.81 -12.43
CA LYS A 60 6.99 -15.15 -13.80
C LYS A 60 6.50 -13.92 -14.56
N VAL A 61 6.96 -13.81 -15.80
CA VAL A 61 6.49 -12.82 -16.78
C VAL A 61 5.96 -13.57 -17.99
N THR A 62 4.74 -13.27 -18.41
CA THR A 62 4.11 -13.81 -19.63
C THR A 62 3.74 -12.70 -20.59
N GLY A 63 3.52 -13.02 -21.86
CA GLY A 63 3.12 -12.08 -22.90
C GLY A 63 3.76 -12.41 -24.23
N THR A 64 3.22 -11.88 -25.32
CA THR A 64 3.77 -12.09 -26.67
C THR A 64 4.69 -10.93 -27.03
N ALA A 65 5.98 -11.21 -27.19
CA ALA A 65 6.97 -10.22 -27.57
C ALA A 65 6.72 -9.67 -28.99
N LEU A 66 7.08 -8.40 -29.21
CA LEU A 66 6.98 -7.77 -30.53
C LEU A 66 8.18 -8.14 -31.39
N TYR A 67 7.95 -8.47 -32.67
CA TYR A 67 9.01 -8.65 -33.68
C TYR A 67 10.16 -9.58 -33.27
N ARG A 68 9.88 -10.62 -32.46
CA ARG A 68 10.88 -11.56 -31.91
C ARG A 68 11.93 -10.92 -30.99
N ARG A 69 11.63 -9.76 -30.41
CA ARG A 69 12.46 -9.17 -29.34
C ARG A 69 12.46 -10.01 -28.08
N THR A 70 13.47 -9.80 -27.27
CA THR A 70 13.74 -10.52 -26.01
C THR A 70 13.47 -9.63 -24.80
N ASN A 71 13.36 -10.25 -23.61
CA ASN A 71 13.19 -9.50 -22.36
C ASN A 71 14.40 -8.62 -22.04
N ASP A 72 15.61 -8.97 -22.49
CA ASP A 72 16.81 -8.16 -22.28
C ASP A 72 16.79 -6.84 -23.06
N GLU A 73 16.01 -6.77 -24.14
CA GLU A 73 15.82 -5.55 -24.92
C GLU A 73 14.75 -4.63 -24.32
N VAL A 74 14.04 -5.06 -23.26
CA VAL A 74 13.04 -4.25 -22.57
C VAL A 74 13.74 -3.17 -21.76
N LEU A 75 13.43 -1.91 -22.08
CA LEU A 75 13.97 -0.73 -21.42
C LEU A 75 12.92 -0.02 -20.55
N GLY A 76 11.64 -0.33 -20.73
CA GLY A 76 10.54 0.27 -19.95
C GLY A 76 9.71 -0.78 -19.23
N PHE A 77 9.38 -0.51 -17.97
CA PHE A 77 8.35 -1.23 -17.24
C PHE A 77 7.27 -0.24 -16.84
N VAL A 78 6.02 -0.56 -17.15
CA VAL A 78 4.89 0.30 -16.82
C VAL A 78 3.78 -0.49 -16.16
N SER A 79 3.32 0.03 -15.04
CA SER A 79 2.12 -0.41 -14.36
C SER A 79 1.32 0.79 -13.92
N TRP A 80 0.25 1.09 -14.65
CA TRP A 80 -0.79 2.00 -14.19
C TRP A 80 -2.03 1.17 -13.90
N LYS A 81 -2.65 1.34 -12.73
CA LYS A 81 -4.02 0.86 -12.55
C LYS A 81 -4.73 1.55 -11.41
N GLU A 82 -5.85 2.19 -11.70
CA GLU A 82 -6.79 2.69 -10.70
C GLU A 82 -7.33 1.51 -9.87
N GLY A 83 -6.70 1.25 -8.72
CA GLY A 83 -6.98 0.04 -7.96
C GLY A 83 -6.09 -0.10 -6.72
N LYS A 84 -6.74 -0.36 -5.58
CA LYS A 84 -6.28 -0.16 -4.20
C LYS A 84 -5.16 -1.10 -3.68
N SER A 85 -4.32 -1.69 -4.55
CA SER A 85 -3.69 -2.99 -4.26
C SER A 85 -2.18 -3.09 -4.42
N ILE A 86 -1.48 -2.07 -4.95
CA ILE A 86 -0.01 -2.04 -4.97
C ILE A 86 0.43 -1.18 -3.78
N GLN A 87 0.61 -1.79 -2.62
CA GLN A 87 1.05 -1.10 -1.40
C GLN A 87 2.58 -1.06 -1.25
N TYR A 88 3.29 -1.98 -1.93
CA TYR A 88 4.75 -2.05 -1.96
C TYR A 88 5.25 -2.14 -3.40
N PHE A 89 6.48 -1.71 -3.62
CA PHE A 89 7.10 -1.68 -4.95
C PHE A 89 7.30 -3.10 -5.51
N PRO A 90 7.04 -3.35 -6.82
CA PRO A 90 7.17 -4.67 -7.41
C PRO A 90 8.61 -5.17 -7.47
N GLN A 91 8.95 -6.09 -6.56
CA GLN A 91 10.28 -6.71 -6.48
C GLN A 91 10.48 -7.80 -7.55
N GLY A 92 11.72 -7.96 -8.01
CA GLY A 92 12.13 -9.06 -8.88
C GLY A 92 11.93 -8.83 -10.39
N ILE A 93 11.43 -7.67 -10.81
CA ILE A 93 11.34 -7.32 -12.25
C ILE A 93 12.72 -7.26 -12.91
N ASP A 94 13.75 -6.89 -12.16
CA ASP A 94 15.17 -6.89 -12.56
C ASP A 94 15.67 -8.29 -12.95
N LYS A 95 15.02 -9.35 -12.48
CA LYS A 95 15.34 -10.73 -12.87
C LYS A 95 14.95 -11.01 -14.32
N PHE A 96 13.94 -10.32 -14.84
CA PHE A 96 13.41 -10.49 -16.19
C PHE A 96 13.90 -9.41 -17.15
N PHE A 97 13.96 -8.15 -16.72
CA PHE A 97 14.32 -7.01 -17.55
C PHE A 97 15.62 -6.38 -17.05
N LYS A 98 16.75 -6.76 -17.65
CA LYS A 98 18.10 -6.40 -17.16
C LYS A 98 18.54 -4.98 -17.45
N ASN A 99 17.84 -4.30 -18.35
CA ASN A 99 18.28 -3.04 -18.94
C ASN A 99 17.25 -1.92 -18.74
N LEU A 100 16.39 -2.02 -17.73
CA LEU A 100 15.37 -1.00 -17.46
C LEU A 100 16.01 0.37 -17.28
N GLN A 101 15.51 1.31 -18.08
CA GLN A 101 15.82 2.74 -18.06
C GLN A 101 14.59 3.54 -17.63
N MET A 102 13.40 2.98 -17.76
CA MET A 102 12.13 3.60 -17.35
C MET A 102 11.35 2.63 -16.48
N ILE A 103 10.90 3.10 -15.31
CA ILE A 103 9.99 2.36 -14.43
C ILE A 103 8.87 3.28 -13.97
N TYR A 104 7.64 3.00 -14.41
CA TYR A 104 6.45 3.73 -14.02
C TYR A 104 5.53 2.79 -13.23
N VAL A 105 5.29 3.15 -11.96
CA VAL A 105 4.36 2.44 -11.06
C VAL A 105 3.39 3.49 -10.54
N GLU A 106 2.29 3.66 -11.24
CA GLU A 106 1.38 4.81 -11.09
C GLU A 106 -0.03 4.38 -10.70
N LYS A 107 -0.78 5.33 -10.13
CA LYS A 107 -2.21 5.17 -9.77
C LYS A 107 -2.48 4.02 -8.77
N GLY A 108 -1.47 3.64 -8.00
CA GLY A 108 -1.51 2.55 -7.03
C GLY A 108 -1.91 3.02 -5.63
N ARG A 109 -1.31 2.38 -4.61
CA ARG A 109 -1.39 2.77 -3.19
C ARG A 109 -0.04 2.61 -2.51
N LEU A 110 1.03 2.84 -3.27
CA LEU A 110 2.38 2.66 -2.77
C LEU A 110 2.59 3.67 -1.64
N LYS A 111 2.85 3.20 -0.44
CA LYS A 111 3.00 4.07 0.75
C LYS A 111 4.44 4.41 1.07
N GLU A 112 5.31 3.48 0.75
CA GLU A 112 6.73 3.54 1.04
C GLU A 112 7.52 3.05 -0.15
N ILE A 113 8.70 3.62 -0.31
CA ILE A 113 9.71 3.15 -1.25
C ILE A 113 11.05 3.22 -0.55
N HIS A 114 11.81 2.13 -0.66
CA HIS A 114 13.07 1.96 0.03
C HIS A 114 14.21 1.88 -0.96
N GLN A 115 15.42 2.20 -0.52
CA GLN A 115 16.62 2.08 -1.36
C GLN A 115 16.76 0.67 -1.97
N ALA A 116 16.39 -0.38 -1.24
CA ALA A 116 16.43 -1.76 -1.72
C ALA A 116 15.54 -2.00 -2.94
N ASP A 117 14.45 -1.25 -3.09
CA ASP A 117 13.51 -1.37 -4.20
C ASP A 117 14.14 -0.84 -5.50
N LEU A 118 14.92 0.24 -5.41
CA LEU A 118 15.50 0.93 -6.57
C LEU A 118 16.95 0.52 -6.88
N LYS A 119 17.66 -0.04 -5.90
CA LYS A 119 19.06 -0.49 -6.02
C LYS A 119 19.34 -1.40 -7.22
N PRO A 120 18.46 -2.34 -7.63
CA PRO A 120 18.70 -3.17 -8.80
C PRO A 120 18.75 -2.39 -10.14
N PHE A 121 18.20 -1.17 -10.19
CA PHE A 121 17.99 -0.41 -11.43
C PHE A 121 19.05 0.68 -11.64
N ALA A 122 20.32 0.31 -11.66
CA ALA A 122 21.44 1.24 -11.87
C ALA A 122 21.45 1.93 -13.27
N LYS A 123 20.59 1.47 -14.19
CA LYS A 123 20.42 2.06 -15.54
C LYS A 123 19.20 2.98 -15.63
N LEU A 124 18.47 3.19 -14.53
CA LEU A 124 17.26 3.99 -14.49
C LEU A 124 17.56 5.44 -14.85
N ILE A 125 16.85 5.94 -15.86
CA ILE A 125 16.89 7.33 -16.36
C ILE A 125 15.61 8.05 -15.94
N SER A 126 14.50 7.32 -15.87
CA SER A 126 13.16 7.86 -15.74
C SER A 126 12.34 7.05 -14.73
N LEU A 127 11.87 7.68 -13.67
CA LEU A 127 11.07 7.06 -12.62
C LEU A 127 9.77 7.84 -12.40
N SER A 128 8.63 7.16 -12.48
CA SER A 128 7.33 7.73 -12.13
C SER A 128 6.66 6.89 -11.06
N LEU A 129 6.29 7.55 -9.98
CA LEU A 129 5.50 7.02 -8.88
C LEU A 129 4.25 7.89 -8.69
N GLU A 130 3.76 8.51 -9.76
CA GLU A 130 2.64 9.45 -9.72
C GLU A 130 1.34 8.78 -9.24
N ASN A 131 0.49 9.54 -8.53
CA ASN A 131 -0.80 9.06 -8.05
C ASN A 131 -0.66 7.83 -7.13
N ASN A 132 0.19 7.93 -6.11
CA ASN A 132 0.33 6.93 -5.05
C ASN A 132 0.11 7.57 -3.67
N ASP A 133 0.40 6.85 -2.60
CA ASP A 133 0.20 7.28 -1.21
C ASP A 133 1.55 7.53 -0.50
N ILE A 134 2.63 7.89 -1.23
CA ILE A 134 3.97 8.00 -0.64
C ILE A 134 4.02 9.20 0.29
N GLU A 135 4.46 8.99 1.54
CA GLU A 135 4.46 10.04 2.57
C GLU A 135 5.83 10.68 2.82
N ASN A 136 6.92 9.96 2.59
CA ASN A 136 8.27 10.43 2.89
C ASN A 136 9.26 9.94 1.84
N ILE A 137 10.29 10.76 1.58
CA ILE A 137 11.44 10.39 0.76
C ILE A 137 12.69 10.52 1.63
N GLU A 138 13.29 9.38 1.97
CA GLU A 138 14.44 9.32 2.87
C GLU A 138 15.76 9.57 2.15
N ASP A 139 16.75 10.10 2.87
CA ASP A 139 18.12 10.24 2.35
C ASP A 139 18.66 8.90 1.84
N GLY A 140 19.40 8.95 0.73
CA GLY A 140 20.03 7.80 0.12
C GLY A 140 19.11 6.89 -0.71
N LEU A 141 17.80 7.19 -0.81
CA LEU A 141 16.84 6.42 -1.62
C LEU A 141 17.35 6.17 -3.06
N PHE A 142 18.00 7.17 -3.66
CA PHE A 142 18.46 7.13 -5.06
C PHE A 142 19.97 6.94 -5.23
N ASP A 143 20.72 6.57 -4.18
CA ASP A 143 22.20 6.49 -4.22
C ASP A 143 22.76 5.55 -5.29
N PHE A 144 21.96 4.58 -5.75
CA PHE A 144 22.35 3.60 -6.77
C PHE A 144 21.82 3.95 -8.16
N ASN A 145 21.17 5.10 -8.33
CA ASN A 145 20.48 5.50 -9.55
C ASN A 145 21.08 6.78 -10.15
N GLU A 146 22.42 6.89 -10.20
CA GLU A 146 23.17 8.08 -10.68
C GLU A 146 22.80 8.57 -12.10
N LYS A 147 22.14 7.71 -12.89
CA LYS A 147 21.66 8.03 -14.24
C LYS A 147 20.26 8.63 -14.27
N LEU A 148 19.58 8.75 -13.14
CA LEU A 148 18.23 9.29 -13.07
C LEU A 148 18.25 10.75 -13.50
N GLU A 149 17.46 11.05 -14.53
CA GLU A 149 17.32 12.36 -15.14
C GLU A 149 15.99 13.00 -14.74
N ILE A 150 14.94 12.18 -14.63
CA ILE A 150 13.56 12.63 -14.44
C ILE A 150 12.84 11.81 -13.36
N LEU A 151 12.23 12.52 -12.42
CA LEU A 151 11.43 11.94 -11.34
C LEU A 151 10.04 12.58 -11.28
N TRP A 152 9.00 11.76 -11.45
CA TRP A 152 7.60 12.15 -11.21
C TRP A 152 7.10 11.52 -9.93
N ILE A 153 6.75 12.39 -8.98
CA ILE A 153 6.16 12.03 -7.68
C ILE A 153 4.98 12.95 -7.38
N ASN A 154 4.33 13.48 -8.43
CA ASN A 154 3.11 14.28 -8.28
C ASN A 154 1.99 13.43 -7.68
N TYR A 155 0.99 14.10 -7.09
CA TYR A 155 -0.21 13.44 -6.57
C TYR A 155 0.16 12.31 -5.60
N ASN A 156 0.99 12.63 -4.63
CA ASN A 156 1.37 11.77 -3.51
C ASN A 156 1.08 12.50 -2.19
N LYS A 157 1.44 11.89 -1.07
CA LYS A 157 1.25 12.43 0.28
C LYS A 157 2.55 12.89 0.91
N ILE A 158 3.54 13.24 0.09
CA ILE A 158 4.88 13.55 0.55
C ILE A 158 4.79 14.74 1.49
N MET A 159 5.40 14.58 2.67
CA MET A 159 5.53 15.61 3.70
C MET A 159 7.00 15.94 3.97
N THR A 160 7.86 14.92 3.91
CA THR A 160 9.29 15.09 4.17
C THR A 160 10.11 14.56 3.00
N VAL A 161 11.15 15.32 2.67
CA VAL A 161 12.15 14.96 1.68
C VAL A 161 13.50 15.18 2.32
N GLY A 162 14.30 14.13 2.40
CA GLY A 162 15.63 14.18 3.00
C GLY A 162 16.51 15.24 2.32
N SER A 163 17.28 15.98 3.13
CA SER A 163 18.13 17.08 2.67
C SER A 163 19.17 16.66 1.62
N LYS A 164 19.55 15.37 1.61
CA LYS A 164 20.62 14.80 0.78
C LYS A 164 20.13 13.83 -0.28
N VAL A 165 18.82 13.59 -0.37
CA VAL A 165 18.27 12.58 -1.29
C VAL A 165 18.70 12.79 -2.76
N PHE A 166 18.97 14.03 -3.16
CA PHE A 166 19.37 14.36 -4.53
C PHE A 166 20.87 14.69 -4.69
N GLU A 167 21.70 14.55 -3.65
CA GLU A 167 23.14 14.86 -3.71
C GLU A 167 23.88 13.99 -4.74
N ASN A 168 23.47 12.73 -4.90
CA ASN A 168 24.13 11.74 -5.76
C ASN A 168 23.47 11.56 -7.13
N LEU A 169 22.72 12.57 -7.61
CA LEU A 169 22.03 12.52 -8.90
C LEU A 169 22.57 13.58 -9.89
N PRO A 170 23.79 13.40 -10.42
CA PRO A 170 24.45 14.40 -11.27
C PRO A 170 23.78 14.61 -12.63
N LYS A 171 22.86 13.71 -13.02
CA LYS A 171 22.10 13.76 -14.28
C LYS A 171 20.69 14.28 -14.11
N MET A 172 20.17 14.33 -12.89
CA MET A 172 18.80 14.79 -12.66
C MET A 172 18.67 16.22 -13.17
N HIS A 173 17.55 16.53 -13.81
CA HIS A 173 17.24 17.89 -14.24
C HIS A 173 15.75 18.22 -14.17
N SER A 174 14.89 17.22 -13.95
CA SER A 174 13.45 17.39 -13.89
C SER A 174 12.87 16.68 -12.67
N LEU A 175 12.28 17.45 -11.78
CA LEU A 175 11.55 16.94 -10.62
C LEU A 175 10.13 17.51 -10.60
N TYR A 176 9.15 16.60 -10.54
CA TYR A 176 7.74 16.94 -10.50
C TYR A 176 7.13 16.51 -9.17
N LEU A 177 6.76 17.52 -8.36
CA LEU A 177 6.27 17.40 -6.99
C LEU A 177 4.86 17.98 -6.79
N LYS A 178 4.17 18.35 -7.89
CA LYS A 178 2.86 19.01 -7.85
C LYS A 178 1.86 18.16 -7.05
N SER A 179 0.98 18.83 -6.30
CA SER A 179 -0.10 18.15 -5.56
C SER A 179 0.42 17.13 -4.55
N ASN A 180 1.47 17.48 -3.82
CA ASN A 180 1.85 16.85 -2.54
C ASN A 180 1.51 17.81 -1.40
N PRO A 181 0.88 17.40 -0.30
CA PRO A 181 0.26 18.31 0.68
C PRO A 181 1.18 19.41 1.20
N CYS A 182 2.46 19.11 1.45
CA CYS A 182 3.50 20.10 1.73
C CYS A 182 4.87 19.45 1.47
N VAL A 183 5.89 20.21 1.08
CA VAL A 183 7.29 19.71 1.04
C VAL A 183 8.15 20.65 1.87
N ASP A 184 8.99 20.10 2.74
CA ASP A 184 9.87 20.86 3.65
C ASP A 184 10.79 21.83 2.87
N MET A 185 10.91 23.07 3.35
CA MET A 185 11.74 24.13 2.76
C MET A 185 13.24 23.80 2.77
N GLU A 186 13.70 22.93 3.68
CA GLU A 186 15.08 22.41 3.66
C GLU A 186 15.37 21.62 2.37
N ALA A 187 14.38 20.92 1.82
CA ALA A 187 14.52 20.29 0.51
C ALA A 187 14.77 21.33 -0.59
N TYR A 188 14.03 22.45 -0.58
CA TYR A 188 14.22 23.55 -1.54
C TYR A 188 15.56 24.27 -1.39
N SER A 189 16.25 24.11 -0.25
CA SER A 189 17.58 24.69 -0.03
C SER A 189 18.71 23.90 -0.71
N ASN A 190 18.42 22.69 -1.23
CA ASN A 190 19.37 21.92 -2.00
C ASN A 190 19.65 22.61 -3.36
N PRO A 191 20.88 23.07 -3.63
CA PRO A 191 21.20 23.82 -4.85
C PRO A 191 20.97 23.02 -6.13
N SER A 192 21.04 21.69 -6.06
CA SER A 192 20.71 20.79 -7.16
C SER A 192 19.20 20.81 -7.43
N LEU A 193 18.35 20.92 -6.40
CA LEU A 193 16.89 20.97 -6.57
C LEU A 193 16.38 22.27 -7.16
N VAL A 194 16.96 23.41 -6.78
CA VAL A 194 16.48 24.75 -7.19
C VAL A 194 16.46 24.96 -8.71
N LYS A 195 17.28 24.23 -9.47
CA LYS A 195 17.31 24.31 -10.94
C LYS A 195 16.29 23.43 -11.67
N MET A 196 15.65 22.48 -10.96
CA MET A 196 14.95 21.33 -11.58
C MET A 196 13.43 21.32 -11.37
N ILE A 197 12.91 22.22 -10.53
CA ILE A 197 11.52 22.19 -10.08
C ILE A 197 10.61 22.81 -11.15
N ILE A 198 9.80 21.96 -11.81
CA ILE A 198 8.59 22.39 -12.51
C ILE A 198 7.41 22.04 -11.59
N ALA A 199 7.27 22.74 -10.47
CA ALA A 199 6.16 22.54 -9.54
C ALA A 199 5.39 23.85 -9.33
N PHE A 200 4.15 23.84 -9.78
CA PHE A 200 3.12 24.70 -9.22
C PHE A 200 2.69 24.10 -7.87
N THR A 201 2.93 24.86 -6.81
CA THR A 201 2.25 24.88 -5.48
C THR A 201 2.20 23.60 -4.64
N THR A 202 2.64 23.73 -3.38
CA THR A 202 1.88 23.35 -2.17
C THR A 202 2.39 24.12 -0.95
N GLU A 203 1.58 24.09 0.12
CA GLU A 203 1.77 24.86 1.36
C GLU A 203 3.16 24.64 1.98
N ASN A 204 3.70 25.67 2.63
CA ASN A 204 4.98 25.57 3.34
C ASN A 204 4.83 24.64 4.56
N CYS A 205 5.57 23.52 4.62
CA CYS A 205 5.49 22.61 5.78
C CYS A 205 5.93 23.26 7.09
N ASP A 206 6.75 24.33 7.03
CA ASP A 206 7.18 25.09 8.20
C ASP A 206 6.10 26.07 8.71
N ASP A 207 4.97 26.18 8.00
CA ASP A 207 3.86 26.99 8.48
C ASP A 207 3.38 26.43 9.84
N PRO A 208 3.44 27.23 10.93
CA PRO A 208 2.99 26.80 12.25
C PRO A 208 1.56 26.25 12.25
N LYS A 209 0.69 26.77 11.37
CA LYS A 209 -0.69 26.32 11.19
C LYS A 209 -0.74 24.87 10.67
N TYR A 210 0.13 24.53 9.71
CA TYR A 210 0.23 23.18 9.16
C TYR A 210 0.84 22.19 10.18
N ILE A 211 1.84 22.61 10.95
CA ILE A 211 2.45 21.80 12.00
C ILE A 211 1.45 21.47 13.11
N GLU A 212 0.71 22.46 13.60
CA GLU A 212 -0.34 22.27 14.62
C GLU A 212 -1.43 21.33 14.13
N LEU A 213 -1.84 21.54 12.88
CA LEU A 213 -2.83 20.74 12.18
C LEU A 213 -2.44 19.26 12.14
N ARG A 214 -1.20 18.97 11.71
CA ARG A 214 -0.66 17.62 11.61
C ARG A 214 -0.59 16.92 12.96
N LYS A 215 -0.10 17.61 14.01
CA LYS A 215 -0.05 17.06 15.38
C LYS A 215 -1.43 16.57 15.84
N LYS A 216 -2.48 17.33 15.50
CA LYS A 216 -3.84 16.98 15.86
C LYS A 216 -4.37 15.77 15.09
N ILE A 217 -4.10 15.67 13.79
CA ILE A 217 -4.47 14.50 12.96
C ILE A 217 -3.79 13.23 13.50
N THR A 218 -2.47 13.26 13.71
CA THR A 218 -1.73 12.08 14.21
C THR A 218 -2.22 11.64 15.58
N SER A 219 -2.56 12.58 16.47
CA SER A 219 -3.18 12.24 17.76
C SER A 219 -4.51 11.51 17.58
N LEU A 220 -5.38 12.00 16.70
CA LEU A 220 -6.68 11.38 16.42
C LEU A 220 -6.54 9.99 15.79
N GLU A 221 -5.55 9.77 14.93
CA GLU A 221 -5.26 8.44 14.36
C GLU A 221 -4.79 7.44 15.42
N VAL A 222 -3.94 7.87 16.35
CA VAL A 222 -3.48 7.04 17.47
C VAL A 222 -4.65 6.68 18.38
N ASP A 223 -5.52 7.64 18.69
CA ASP A 223 -6.73 7.42 19.48
C ASP A 223 -7.67 6.45 18.75
N LEU A 224 -7.82 6.60 17.43
CA LEU A 224 -8.65 5.72 16.59
C LEU A 224 -8.12 4.27 16.56
N LYS A 225 -6.80 4.09 16.53
CA LYS A 225 -6.20 2.73 16.59
C LYS A 225 -6.44 2.05 17.93
N LYS A 226 -6.70 2.81 19.01
CA LYS A 226 -6.92 2.31 20.36
C LYS A 226 -8.40 2.31 20.78
N SER A 227 -9.27 2.92 20.00
CA SER A 227 -10.66 3.13 20.35
C SER A 227 -11.48 1.84 20.22
N ASN A 228 -12.45 1.68 21.12
CA ASN A 228 -13.58 0.81 20.86
C ASN A 228 -14.59 1.55 19.96
N PHE A 229 -15.61 0.84 19.55
CA PHE A 229 -16.65 1.34 18.66
C PHE A 229 -17.32 2.65 19.11
N GLU A 230 -17.73 2.76 20.39
CA GLU A 230 -18.34 3.99 20.91
C GLU A 230 -17.37 5.16 20.95
N SER A 231 -16.10 4.88 21.28
CA SER A 231 -15.04 5.88 21.30
C SER A 231 -14.71 6.40 19.90
N SER A 232 -14.86 5.58 18.85
CA SER A 232 -14.66 6.00 17.46
C SER A 232 -15.67 7.06 17.00
N LYS A 233 -16.92 7.02 17.49
CA LYS A 233 -17.94 8.04 17.19
C LYS A 233 -17.57 9.41 17.78
N ALA A 234 -17.11 9.41 19.04
CA ALA A 234 -16.62 10.63 19.69
C ALA A 234 -15.37 11.19 19.00
N ILE A 235 -14.51 10.34 18.44
CA ILE A 235 -13.37 10.75 17.63
C ILE A 235 -13.83 11.36 16.30
N LEU A 236 -14.86 10.79 15.65
CA LEU A 236 -15.44 11.34 14.41
C LEU A 236 -16.00 12.75 14.61
N GLU A 237 -16.74 12.98 15.70
CA GLU A 237 -17.28 14.31 16.02
C GLU A 237 -16.17 15.35 16.28
N LYS A 238 -15.12 14.97 17.03
CA LYS A 238 -13.94 15.82 17.24
C LYS A 238 -13.20 16.13 15.95
N PHE A 239 -13.10 15.16 15.05
CA PHE A 239 -12.48 15.32 13.75
C PHE A 239 -13.30 16.25 12.83
N GLN A 240 -14.63 16.10 12.79
CA GLN A 240 -15.53 16.98 12.03
C GLN A 240 -15.53 18.44 12.54
N ASP A 241 -15.48 18.66 13.86
CA ASP A 241 -15.34 20.02 14.43
C ASP A 241 -14.00 20.65 14.06
N PHE A 242 -12.93 19.84 14.05
CA PHE A 242 -11.62 20.29 13.65
C PHE A 242 -11.55 20.64 12.16
N GLU A 243 -12.15 19.82 11.30
CA GLU A 243 -12.23 20.05 9.85
C GLU A 243 -12.94 21.37 9.52
N LYS A 244 -14.05 21.67 10.19
CA LYS A 244 -14.79 22.95 10.01
C LYS A 244 -13.97 24.20 10.37
N LYS A 245 -12.91 24.05 11.15
CA LYS A 245 -12.03 25.14 11.59
C LYS A 245 -10.86 25.38 10.63
N LEU A 246 -10.71 24.55 9.61
CA LEU A 246 -9.69 24.70 8.58
C LEU A 246 -10.31 25.38 7.36
N ASP A 247 -9.54 26.30 6.77
CA ASP A 247 -9.87 26.88 5.47
C ASP A 247 -9.79 25.76 4.40
N ASP A 248 -10.49 25.91 3.28
CA ASP A 248 -10.87 24.87 2.30
C ASP A 248 -9.71 24.07 1.61
N SER A 249 -8.48 24.14 2.12
CA SER A 249 -7.35 23.34 1.66
C SER A 249 -7.51 21.87 2.08
N ARG A 250 -8.08 21.12 1.14
CA ARG A 250 -8.18 19.66 1.18
C ARG A 250 -6.79 19.05 1.30
N ILE A 251 -6.41 18.66 2.52
CA ILE A 251 -5.24 17.81 2.75
C ILE A 251 -5.75 16.37 2.70
N GLU A 252 -5.22 15.54 1.81
CA GLU A 252 -5.67 14.15 1.59
C GLU A 252 -5.63 13.27 2.85
N HIS A 253 -4.80 13.60 3.85
CA HIS A 253 -4.84 12.93 5.16
C HIS A 253 -6.19 13.08 5.87
N PHE A 254 -6.90 14.21 5.67
CA PHE A 254 -8.26 14.37 6.18
C PHE A 254 -9.19 13.35 5.57
N GLU A 255 -9.15 13.19 4.25
CA GLU A 255 -10.04 12.27 3.55
C GLU A 255 -9.78 10.82 3.97
N ALA A 256 -8.52 10.42 4.18
CA ALA A 256 -8.18 9.09 4.67
C ALA A 256 -8.70 8.83 6.09
N LEU A 257 -8.50 9.76 7.02
CA LEU A 257 -9.00 9.66 8.39
C LEU A 257 -10.54 9.70 8.43
N ARG A 258 -11.17 10.60 7.67
CA ARG A 258 -12.62 10.70 7.53
C ARG A 258 -13.23 9.38 7.05
N ASN A 259 -12.71 8.83 5.94
CA ASN A 259 -13.19 7.57 5.39
C ASN A 259 -13.10 6.41 6.39
N ASN A 260 -12.03 6.35 7.18
CA ASN A 260 -11.88 5.32 8.23
C ASN A 260 -12.92 5.47 9.35
N LEU A 261 -13.19 6.72 9.77
CA LEU A 261 -14.17 7.03 10.80
C LEU A 261 -15.62 6.81 10.31
N GLU A 262 -15.94 7.20 9.07
CA GLU A 262 -17.23 6.95 8.43
C GLU A 262 -17.49 5.45 8.25
N LEU A 263 -16.48 4.65 7.85
CA LEU A 263 -16.62 3.19 7.75
C LEU A 263 -16.85 2.52 9.12
N LEU A 264 -16.25 3.05 10.19
CA LEU A 264 -16.54 2.61 11.55
C LEU A 264 -17.96 2.99 11.95
N HIS A 265 -18.42 4.19 11.61
CA HIS A 265 -19.79 4.66 11.85
C HIS A 265 -20.86 3.88 11.07
N ASP A 266 -20.63 3.56 9.81
CA ASP A 266 -21.59 2.75 9.03
C ASP A 266 -21.69 1.32 9.56
N LYS A 267 -20.58 0.74 10.03
CA LYS A 267 -20.61 -0.50 10.81
C LYS A 267 -21.38 -0.33 12.12
N THR A 268 -21.43 0.88 12.69
CA THR A 268 -22.20 1.14 13.91
C THR A 268 -23.68 1.11 13.71
N ASP A 269 -24.14 1.77 12.66
CA ASP A 269 -25.56 1.91 12.37
C ASP A 269 -26.12 0.57 11.90
N ASN A 270 -25.36 -0.20 11.11
CA ASN A 270 -25.71 -1.57 10.73
C ASN A 270 -25.74 -2.58 11.90
N MET A 271 -25.01 -2.32 13.01
CA MET A 271 -25.11 -3.11 14.24
C MET A 271 -26.29 -2.65 15.12
N ALA A 272 -26.60 -1.36 15.14
CA ALA A 272 -27.74 -0.79 15.87
C ALA A 272 -29.09 -1.20 15.24
N ASP A 273 -29.16 -1.30 13.91
CA ASP A 273 -30.32 -1.83 13.18
C ASP A 273 -30.52 -3.35 13.35
N LYS A 274 -29.52 -4.04 13.93
CA LYS A 274 -29.57 -5.47 14.26
C LYS A 274 -29.88 -5.75 15.73
N HIS A 275 -30.67 -4.90 16.37
CA HIS A 275 -31.32 -5.25 17.65
C HIS A 275 -32.24 -6.49 17.57
N ASN A 276 -32.50 -7.04 16.38
CA ASN A 276 -33.16 -8.35 16.19
C ASN A 276 -32.22 -9.56 16.00
N TYR A 277 -30.89 -9.39 15.89
CA TYR A 277 -29.93 -10.50 15.75
C TYR A 277 -29.15 -10.81 17.02
N TRP A 278 -29.21 -9.96 18.04
CA TRP A 278 -28.59 -10.24 19.34
C TRP A 278 -29.21 -11.47 20.05
N LEU A 279 -30.48 -11.78 19.80
CA LEU A 279 -31.10 -13.03 20.26
C LEU A 279 -30.53 -14.28 19.56
N ILE A 280 -29.96 -14.13 18.36
CA ILE A 280 -29.36 -15.23 17.59
C ILE A 280 -27.86 -15.37 17.91
N PHE A 281 -27.16 -14.28 18.26
CA PHE A 281 -25.72 -14.32 18.58
C PHE A 281 -25.41 -14.56 20.06
N PHE A 282 -26.31 -14.25 21.01
CA PHE A 282 -26.09 -14.62 22.42
C PHE A 282 -26.17 -16.15 22.67
N LEU A 283 -26.69 -16.92 21.70
CA LEU A 283 -26.62 -18.39 21.68
C LEU A 283 -25.37 -18.93 20.96
N GLY A 284 -24.57 -18.08 20.32
CA GLY A 284 -23.43 -18.46 19.48
C GLY A 284 -22.09 -18.60 20.21
N SER A 285 -21.95 -18.08 21.43
CA SER A 285 -20.65 -18.06 22.16
C SER A 285 -20.50 -19.13 23.24
N PHE A 286 -21.55 -19.92 23.53
CA PHE A 286 -21.48 -21.09 24.43
C PHE A 286 -21.93 -22.41 23.76
N GLY A 287 -22.17 -22.40 22.45
CA GLY A 287 -22.85 -23.48 21.74
C GLY A 287 -21.99 -24.63 21.21
N PHE A 288 -20.66 -24.54 21.20
CA PHE A 288 -19.86 -25.57 20.51
C PHE A 288 -19.60 -26.84 21.35
N LEU A 289 -19.57 -26.74 22.68
CA LEU A 289 -19.48 -27.92 23.55
C LEU A 289 -20.84 -28.58 23.81
N PHE A 290 -21.91 -27.79 23.87
CA PHE A 290 -23.25 -28.30 24.20
C PHE A 290 -23.90 -29.03 23.00
N VAL A 291 -23.69 -28.54 21.78
CA VAL A 291 -24.18 -29.18 20.55
C VAL A 291 -23.49 -30.53 20.31
N LEU A 292 -22.23 -30.69 20.70
CA LEU A 292 -21.51 -31.96 20.58
C LEU A 292 -22.00 -33.01 21.59
N VAL A 293 -22.34 -32.58 22.82
CA VAL A 293 -22.92 -33.46 23.86
C VAL A 293 -24.35 -33.88 23.50
N ILE A 294 -25.18 -32.97 22.96
CA ILE A 294 -26.54 -33.29 22.50
C ILE A 294 -26.50 -34.15 21.23
N ALA A 295 -25.60 -33.89 20.29
CA ALA A 295 -25.47 -34.71 19.08
C ALA A 295 -25.00 -36.14 19.40
N VAL A 296 -24.07 -36.32 20.34
CA VAL A 296 -23.64 -37.65 20.80
C VAL A 296 -24.75 -38.35 21.59
N ALA A 297 -25.48 -37.64 22.45
CA ALA A 297 -26.63 -38.20 23.18
C ALA A 297 -27.79 -38.59 22.24
N ALA A 298 -28.07 -37.78 21.21
CA ALA A 298 -29.10 -38.03 20.21
C ALA A 298 -28.74 -39.22 19.30
N VAL A 299 -27.48 -39.37 18.90
CA VAL A 299 -27.00 -40.53 18.11
C VAL A 299 -27.04 -41.83 18.93
N VAL A 300 -26.73 -41.76 20.23
CA VAL A 300 -26.83 -42.90 21.16
C VAL A 300 -28.29 -43.27 21.44
N ALA A 301 -29.19 -42.29 21.54
CA ALA A 301 -30.63 -42.52 21.73
C ALA A 301 -31.33 -43.03 20.45
N PHE A 302 -30.93 -42.52 19.28
CA PHE A 302 -31.49 -42.94 17.98
C PHE A 302 -31.10 -44.38 17.62
N ARG A 303 -29.89 -44.84 17.99
CA ARG A 303 -29.50 -46.26 17.89
C ARG A 303 -30.25 -47.18 18.87
N ARG A 304 -30.77 -46.64 19.98
CA ARG A 304 -31.51 -47.42 20.99
C ARG A 304 -33.00 -47.59 20.66
N ASN A 305 -33.62 -46.64 19.94
CA ASN A 305 -35.07 -46.59 19.75
C ASN A 305 -35.58 -46.74 18.30
N GLY A 306 -34.77 -47.26 17.36
CA GLY A 306 -35.29 -47.79 16.08
C GLY A 306 -35.86 -46.77 15.08
N GLY A 307 -35.52 -45.48 15.19
CA GLY A 307 -35.59 -44.53 14.08
C GLY A 307 -36.98 -44.13 13.55
N GLN A 308 -37.80 -43.44 14.36
CA GLN A 308 -38.91 -42.63 13.84
C GLN A 308 -38.91 -41.21 14.46
N VAL A 309 -39.16 -40.20 13.62
CA VAL A 309 -39.18 -38.77 13.97
C VAL A 309 -40.62 -38.25 13.87
N PRO A 310 -41.18 -37.53 14.85
CA PRO A 310 -42.50 -36.91 14.73
C PRO A 310 -42.41 -35.47 14.20
N TYR A 311 -43.36 -35.12 13.32
CA TYR A 311 -43.64 -33.76 12.87
C TYR A 311 -44.35 -32.95 13.97
N PHE A 312 -44.03 -31.66 14.08
CA PHE A 312 -44.96 -30.69 14.64
C PHE A 312 -44.96 -29.37 13.86
N SER A 313 -46.19 -28.90 13.64
CA SER A 313 -46.67 -27.62 13.11
C SER A 313 -46.33 -26.43 13.99
#